data_AF-A0A9P5SVY1-F1
#
_entry.id   AF-A0A9P5SVY1-F1
#
_cell.length_a   1.000
_cell.length_b   1.000
_cell.length_c   1.000
_cell.angle_alpha   90.00
_cell.angle_beta   90.00
_cell.angle_gamma   90.00
#
_symmetry.space_group_name_H-M   'P 1'
#
loop_
_entity.id
_entity.type
_entity.pdbx_description
1 polymer ?
#
loop_
_entity_poly.entity_id
_entity_poly.type
_entity_poly.pdbx_seq_one_letter_code
_entity_poly.pdbx_strand_id
1 'polypeptide(L)'
;MAVAVSGGLCTCLLRYLVLGFLASSVVYTTSTLLFPNWSSEDLRKNAAGLIQRGAGAAGVTGSWIDAQTPVFDVQSIHYSKQMMVIQPVHRQDGQQQDGNNRHPVNESFFLSKAFSTAMQPSKVIPYYFKAKGIFDKEEVTITTLITENRFEVFKKLVRNYRGPISVSIWIKDDEFKDKHFQALHDLYESEPLLRQYVDMHVVVDRFDFQLNMWRNVARLFARTDYFLLLDVDFHICSDLRTHLRENPYAMELLRQGSALILPAFEYTHEEDGKDSATFPTVKKNVEQLVKNKRLMAFHSAKFEPGHGATNYSRWYASDEIYKVTKFNYKYEPYVILKKEGTPWCDERFVGYGANKAACLYEIYISGVDYYVLPRDYLIHQSHPYEETKRSGG
;
A
#
# COMPACT_ATOMS: atom_id res chain seq x y z
N MET A 1 44.82 56.31 -0.13
CA MET A 1 43.67 56.51 -1.05
C MET A 1 42.75 55.29 -0.92
N ALA A 2 41.66 55.43 -0.17
CA ALA A 2 40.61 54.42 -0.12
C ALA A 2 39.47 54.89 -1.03
N VAL A 3 39.14 54.11 -2.04
CA VAL A 3 38.02 54.36 -2.94
C VAL A 3 36.76 53.83 -2.26
N ALA A 4 35.84 54.75 -1.94
CA ALA A 4 34.48 54.43 -1.53
C ALA A 4 33.65 54.08 -2.77
N VAL A 5 33.01 52.91 -2.77
CA VAL A 5 31.94 52.57 -3.71
C VAL A 5 30.68 52.22 -2.93
N SER A 6 29.63 52.95 -3.29
CA SER A 6 28.26 53.03 -2.80
C SER A 6 27.59 51.73 -2.32
N GLY A 7 27.23 51.67 -1.03
CA GLY A 7 26.34 50.65 -0.44
C GLY A 7 24.85 51.01 -0.41
N GLY A 8 24.41 52.08 -1.09
CA GLY A 8 23.04 52.61 -0.96
C GLY A 8 21.99 52.03 -1.92
N LEU A 9 22.39 51.53 -3.10
CA LEU A 9 21.42 51.11 -4.13
C LEU A 9 20.85 49.70 -3.91
N CYS A 10 21.65 48.78 -3.37
CA CYS A 10 21.24 47.37 -3.23
C CYS A 10 20.16 47.17 -2.15
N THR A 11 20.22 47.94 -1.06
CA THR A 11 19.26 47.88 0.05
C THR A 11 17.92 48.55 -0.28
N CYS A 12 17.91 49.57 -1.14
CA CYS A 12 16.66 50.20 -1.61
C CYS A 12 15.90 49.27 -2.56
N LEU A 13 16.59 48.63 -3.51
CA LEU A 13 15.95 47.75 -4.49
C LEU A 13 15.26 46.56 -3.81
N LEU A 14 15.91 45.97 -2.80
CA LEU A 14 15.35 44.86 -2.03
C LEU A 14 14.10 45.27 -1.24
N ARG A 15 14.09 46.48 -0.68
CA ARG A 15 12.91 47.02 0.03
C ARG A 15 11.72 47.22 -0.91
N TYR A 16 11.94 47.73 -2.13
CA TYR A 16 10.88 47.90 -3.12
C TYR A 16 10.34 46.57 -3.63
N LEU A 17 11.19 45.55 -3.79
CA LEU A 17 10.75 44.20 -4.17
C LEU A 17 9.88 43.54 -3.09
N VAL A 18 10.26 43.67 -1.82
CA VAL A 18 9.47 43.13 -0.69
C VAL A 18 8.13 43.86 -0.56
N LEU A 19 8.12 45.19 -0.69
CA LEU A 19 6.88 45.97 -0.67
C LEU A 19 5.97 45.65 -1.86
N GLY A 20 6.55 45.43 -3.05
CA GLY A 20 5.82 44.98 -4.23
C GLY A 20 5.17 43.62 -4.03
N PHE A 21 5.92 42.65 -3.49
CA PHE A 21 5.39 41.31 -3.21
C PHE A 21 4.25 41.35 -2.18
N LEU A 22 4.39 42.12 -1.11
CA LEU A 22 3.34 42.27 -0.09
C LEU A 22 2.09 42.95 -0.67
N ALA A 23 2.24 43.99 -1.48
CA ALA A 23 1.12 44.64 -2.15
C ALA A 23 0.40 43.69 -3.12
N SER A 24 1.14 42.92 -3.92
CA SER A 24 0.56 41.92 -4.83
C SER A 24 -0.14 40.78 -4.08
N SER A 25 0.40 40.34 -2.94
CA SER A 25 -0.22 39.30 -2.12
C SER A 25 -1.53 39.79 -1.50
N VAL A 26 -1.59 41.02 -0.99
CA VAL A 26 -2.82 41.61 -0.45
C VAL A 26 -3.88 41.76 -1.55
N VAL A 27 -3.50 42.23 -2.74
CA VAL A 27 -4.42 42.35 -3.89
C VAL A 27 -4.95 40.98 -4.34
N TYR A 28 -4.08 39.97 -4.40
CA TYR A 28 -4.47 38.60 -4.77
C TYR A 28 -5.43 37.98 -3.74
N THR A 29 -5.16 38.13 -2.45
CA THR A 29 -6.01 37.61 -1.38
C THR A 29 -7.35 38.37 -1.31
N THR A 30 -7.36 39.68 -1.52
CA THR A 30 -8.61 40.45 -1.58
C THR A 30 -9.41 40.17 -2.84
N SER A 31 -8.77 39.96 -4.01
CA SER A 31 -9.48 39.59 -5.24
C SER A 31 -10.10 38.19 -5.15
N THR A 32 -9.41 37.23 -4.53
CA THR A 32 -9.92 35.87 -4.34
C THR A 32 -11.04 35.78 -3.30
N LEU A 33 -11.01 36.61 -2.25
CA LEU A 33 -12.08 36.67 -1.25
C LEU A 33 -13.30 37.48 -1.69
N LEU A 34 -13.12 38.55 -2.48
CA LEU A 34 -14.23 39.41 -2.92
C LEU A 34 -14.86 38.95 -4.25
N PHE A 35 -14.12 38.22 -5.08
CA PHE A 35 -14.59 37.76 -6.40
C PHE A 35 -14.21 36.29 -6.68
N PRO A 36 -14.83 35.31 -5.97
CA PRO A 36 -14.47 33.90 -6.08
C PRO A 36 -14.75 33.23 -7.44
N ASN A 37 -15.37 33.94 -8.40
CA ASN A 37 -15.85 33.36 -9.67
C ASN A 37 -15.10 33.79 -10.93
N TRP A 38 -14.00 34.54 -10.83
CA TRP A 38 -13.35 35.08 -12.03
C TRP A 38 -12.47 34.08 -12.82
N SER A 39 -12.36 32.82 -12.39
CA SER A 39 -11.74 31.74 -13.18
C SER A 39 -12.75 30.75 -13.80
N SER A 40 -14.06 31.04 -13.73
CA SER A 40 -15.11 30.09 -14.12
C SER A 40 -15.69 30.29 -15.53
N GLU A 41 -15.36 31.40 -16.21
CA GLU A 41 -15.90 31.68 -17.55
C GLU A 41 -15.19 30.91 -18.68
N ASP A 42 -13.89 30.63 -18.55
CA ASP A 42 -13.17 29.83 -19.56
C ASP A 42 -13.47 28.33 -19.45
N LEU A 43 -13.80 27.83 -18.25
CA LEU A 43 -14.24 26.45 -18.05
C LEU A 43 -15.67 26.21 -18.56
N ARG A 44 -16.55 27.22 -18.48
CA ARG A 44 -17.93 27.13 -19.00
C ARG A 44 -17.99 27.16 -20.53
N LYS A 45 -17.13 27.92 -21.21
CA LYS A 45 -17.11 27.97 -22.69
C LYS A 45 -16.66 26.65 -23.31
N ASN A 46 -15.76 25.91 -22.67
CA ASN A 46 -15.35 24.58 -23.13
C ASN A 46 -16.41 23.49 -22.84
N ALA A 47 -17.25 23.66 -21.81
CA ALA A 47 -18.35 22.73 -21.53
C ALA A 47 -19.58 22.95 -22.44
N ALA A 48 -19.87 24.19 -22.83
CA ALA A 48 -21.00 24.51 -23.70
C ALA A 48 -20.84 23.98 -25.14
N GLY A 49 -19.60 23.88 -25.65
CA GLY A 49 -19.30 23.31 -26.96
C GLY A 49 -19.50 21.79 -27.08
N LEU A 50 -19.59 21.08 -25.96
CA LEU A 50 -19.79 19.62 -25.91
C LEU A 50 -21.26 19.21 -25.77
N ILE A 51 -22.15 20.12 -25.37
CA ILE A 51 -23.59 19.85 -25.19
C ILE A 51 -24.38 20.02 -26.50
N GLN A 52 -23.83 20.70 -27.52
CA GLN A 52 -24.53 20.99 -28.77
C GLN A 52 -24.39 19.93 -29.88
N ARG A 53 -23.79 18.76 -29.60
CA ARG A 53 -23.73 17.60 -30.54
C ARG A 53 -24.64 16.42 -30.17
N GLY A 54 -25.55 16.57 -29.20
CA GLY A 54 -26.47 15.51 -28.77
C GLY A 54 -27.95 15.72 -29.07
N ALA A 55 -28.34 16.81 -29.74
CA ALA A 55 -29.74 17.12 -30.03
C ALA A 55 -30.04 16.95 -31.52
N GLY A 56 -30.31 15.72 -31.94
CA GLY A 56 -30.60 15.41 -33.34
C GLY A 56 -31.00 13.96 -33.59
N ALA A 57 -32.05 13.47 -32.93
CA ALA A 57 -32.89 12.37 -33.41
C ALA A 57 -34.10 12.19 -32.48
N ALA A 58 -35.15 12.99 -32.71
CA ALA A 58 -36.49 12.69 -32.21
C ALA A 58 -37.21 11.84 -33.26
N GLY A 59 -37.77 10.70 -32.84
CA GLY A 59 -38.88 10.05 -33.51
C GLY A 59 -38.67 8.57 -33.83
N VAL A 60 -39.10 7.68 -32.94
CA VAL A 60 -39.87 6.46 -33.27
C VAL A 60 -40.72 6.08 -32.05
N THR A 61 -42.03 6.03 -32.24
CA THR A 61 -43.03 5.44 -31.33
C THR A 61 -43.04 3.91 -31.49
N GLY A 62 -42.98 3.14 -30.41
CA GLY A 62 -43.16 1.68 -30.47
C GLY A 62 -43.04 0.98 -29.11
N SER A 63 -44.04 0.18 -28.78
CA SER A 63 -44.17 -0.67 -27.59
C SER A 63 -43.39 -1.99 -27.73
N TRP A 64 -43.13 -2.64 -26.58
CA TRP A 64 -42.88 -4.08 -26.31
C TRP A 64 -41.45 -4.55 -25.95
N ILE A 65 -41.35 -5.02 -24.68
CA ILE A 65 -40.69 -6.25 -24.16
C ILE A 65 -39.20 -6.22 -23.73
N ASP A 66 -39.03 -6.57 -22.44
CA ASP A 66 -37.90 -7.14 -21.68
C ASP A 66 -36.44 -6.92 -22.12
N ALA A 67 -35.67 -6.34 -21.19
CA ALA A 67 -34.31 -6.79 -20.92
C ALA A 67 -34.01 -6.60 -19.42
N GLN A 68 -33.72 -7.72 -18.76
CA GLN A 68 -33.31 -7.84 -17.37
C GLN A 68 -32.30 -6.76 -16.97
N THR A 69 -32.69 -5.90 -16.03
CA THR A 69 -31.71 -5.23 -15.16
C THR A 69 -31.11 -6.33 -14.29
N PRO A 70 -29.79 -6.55 -14.25
CA PRO A 70 -29.22 -7.36 -13.18
C PRO A 70 -29.40 -6.55 -11.90
N VAL A 71 -30.42 -6.89 -11.12
CA VAL A 71 -30.54 -6.45 -9.73
C VAL A 71 -29.53 -7.29 -8.95
N PHE A 72 -28.26 -6.91 -9.03
CA PHE A 72 -27.26 -7.47 -8.14
C PHE A 72 -27.44 -6.79 -6.79
N ASP A 73 -28.28 -7.37 -5.95
CA ASP A 73 -28.46 -6.90 -4.58
C ASP A 73 -27.19 -7.20 -3.78
N VAL A 74 -26.28 -6.23 -3.72
CA VAL A 74 -25.09 -6.24 -2.88
C VAL A 74 -25.44 -6.42 -1.39
N GLN A 75 -26.71 -6.29 -0.97
CA GLN A 75 -27.16 -6.64 0.39
C GLN A 75 -27.44 -8.14 0.60
N SER A 76 -27.61 -8.91 -0.48
CA SER A 76 -27.95 -10.34 -0.42
C SER A 76 -26.73 -11.27 -0.27
N ILE A 77 -25.52 -10.75 -0.48
CA ILE A 77 -24.30 -11.49 -0.15
C ILE A 77 -24.14 -11.45 1.37
N HIS A 78 -24.17 -12.63 2.00
CA HIS A 78 -23.89 -12.81 3.41
C HIS A 78 -22.53 -12.22 3.77
N TYR A 79 -22.52 -10.93 4.13
CA TYR A 79 -21.40 -10.32 4.82
C TYR A 79 -21.04 -11.19 6.03
N SER A 80 -19.75 -11.28 6.34
CA SER A 80 -19.27 -11.78 7.62
C SER A 80 -20.14 -11.18 8.73
N LYS A 81 -21.01 -11.98 9.35
CA LYS A 81 -21.73 -11.61 10.57
C LYS A 81 -20.93 -12.09 11.78
N GLN A 82 -19.61 -11.88 11.75
CA GLN A 82 -18.78 -12.27 12.87
C GLN A 82 -19.12 -11.40 14.07
N MET A 83 -19.21 -12.03 15.24
CA MET A 83 -19.25 -11.30 16.50
C MET A 83 -17.81 -11.08 16.92
N MET A 84 -17.42 -9.80 17.05
CA MET A 84 -16.11 -9.43 17.56
C MET A 84 -16.16 -9.45 19.08
N VAL A 85 -15.09 -9.90 19.73
CA VAL A 85 -15.00 -9.91 21.19
C VAL A 85 -14.00 -8.88 21.62
N ILE A 86 -14.44 -7.91 22.43
CA ILE A 86 -13.53 -7.02 23.14
C ILE A 86 -13.33 -7.60 24.54
N GLN A 87 -12.07 -7.85 24.89
CA GLN A 87 -11.68 -8.25 26.23
C GLN A 87 -10.87 -7.11 26.86
N PRO A 88 -11.35 -6.49 27.95
CA PRO A 88 -10.58 -5.48 28.65
C PRO A 88 -9.36 -6.13 29.31
N VAL A 89 -8.16 -5.63 28.98
CA VAL A 89 -6.94 -6.00 29.72
C VAL A 89 -6.82 -5.05 30.91
N HIS A 90 -7.16 -5.52 32.11
CA HIS A 90 -6.84 -4.79 33.34
C HIS A 90 -5.41 -5.15 33.77
N ARG A 91 -4.48 -4.20 33.65
CA ARG A 91 -3.19 -4.27 34.34
C ARG A 91 -3.33 -3.56 35.68
N GLN A 92 -3.52 -4.32 36.76
CA GLN A 92 -3.18 -3.89 38.10
C GLN A 92 -1.91 -4.63 38.53
N ASP A 93 -0.89 -3.88 38.95
CA ASP A 93 0.28 -4.32 39.72
C ASP A 93 0.87 -5.70 39.35
N GLY A 94 1.41 -5.80 38.13
CA GLY A 94 2.29 -6.92 37.76
C GLY A 94 1.64 -8.29 37.59
N GLN A 95 0.34 -8.42 37.81
CA GLN A 95 -0.42 -9.63 37.47
C GLN A 95 -1.41 -9.32 36.35
N GLN A 96 -1.21 -9.97 35.21
CA GLN A 96 -2.14 -9.94 34.08
C GLN A 96 -3.36 -10.80 34.46
N GLN A 97 -4.37 -10.20 35.08
CA GLN A 97 -5.67 -10.84 35.22
C GLN A 97 -6.46 -10.59 33.95
N ASP A 98 -6.62 -11.64 33.13
CA ASP A 98 -7.58 -11.62 32.05
C ASP A 98 -8.97 -11.43 32.64
N GLY A 99 -9.53 -10.23 32.48
CA GLY A 99 -10.90 -9.95 32.89
C GLY A 99 -11.85 -10.93 32.20
N ASN A 100 -12.68 -11.62 32.97
CA ASN A 100 -13.66 -12.60 32.47
C ASN A 100 -14.81 -11.94 31.67
N ASN A 101 -14.81 -10.60 31.56
CA ASN A 101 -15.83 -9.83 30.86
C ASN A 101 -15.49 -9.72 29.37
N ARG A 102 -15.81 -10.78 28.62
CA ARG A 102 -15.83 -10.75 27.16
C ARG A 102 -17.10 -10.04 26.69
N HIS A 103 -16.96 -8.88 26.06
CA HIS A 103 -18.09 -8.14 25.52
C HIS A 103 -18.22 -8.42 24.01
N PRO A 104 -19.29 -9.11 23.59
CA PRO A 104 -19.54 -9.32 22.16
C PRO A 104 -20.02 -8.02 21.53
N VAL A 105 -19.44 -7.66 20.40
CA VAL A 105 -19.70 -6.41 19.69
C VAL A 105 -19.94 -6.69 18.22
N ASN A 106 -20.83 -5.93 17.61
CA ASN A 106 -21.09 -6.06 16.18
C ASN A 106 -19.84 -5.70 15.38
N GLU A 107 -19.53 -6.49 14.34
CA GLU A 107 -18.36 -6.27 13.47
C GLU A 107 -18.30 -4.85 12.90
N SER A 108 -19.41 -4.34 12.37
CA SER A 108 -19.45 -2.99 11.80
C SER A 108 -19.13 -1.91 12.83
N PHE A 109 -19.60 -2.06 14.07
CA PHE A 109 -19.28 -1.15 15.16
C PHE A 109 -17.81 -1.25 15.55
N PHE A 110 -17.27 -2.46 15.71
CA PHE A 110 -15.86 -2.67 16.00
C PHE A 110 -14.97 -2.01 14.94
N LEU A 111 -15.24 -2.26 13.66
CA LEU A 111 -14.47 -1.70 12.55
C LEU A 111 -14.59 -0.18 12.48
N SER A 112 -15.76 0.40 12.79
CA SER A 112 -15.92 1.86 12.88
C SER A 112 -15.03 2.51 13.94
N LYS A 113 -14.62 1.75 14.97
CA LYS A 113 -13.69 2.22 16.02
C LYS A 113 -12.25 1.92 15.66
N ALA A 114 -11.97 0.72 15.14
CA ALA A 114 -10.64 0.31 14.72
C ALA A 114 -10.06 1.23 13.64
N PHE A 115 -10.88 1.66 12.68
CA PHE A 115 -10.50 2.52 11.55
C PHE A 115 -11.06 3.95 11.69
N SER A 116 -11.22 4.42 12.93
CA SER A 116 -11.82 5.74 13.22
C SER A 116 -10.94 6.92 12.79
N THR A 117 -9.64 6.68 12.57
CA THR A 117 -8.67 7.68 12.10
C THR A 117 -8.59 7.81 10.59
N ALA A 118 -9.07 6.81 9.84
CA ALA A 118 -9.17 6.87 8.39
C ALA A 118 -10.25 7.86 7.94
N MET A 119 -10.16 8.31 6.69
CA MET A 119 -11.18 9.17 6.08
C MET A 119 -12.51 8.39 5.95
N GLN A 120 -13.62 9.11 6.19
CA GLN A 120 -14.97 8.56 6.23
C GLN A 120 -15.90 9.33 5.27
N PRO A 121 -16.91 8.67 4.67
CA PRO A 121 -17.33 7.29 4.91
C PRO A 121 -16.46 6.24 4.17
N SER A 122 -16.12 5.16 4.87
CA SER A 122 -15.48 3.96 4.31
C SER A 122 -16.10 2.70 4.91
N LYS A 123 -16.30 1.66 4.09
CA LYS A 123 -16.90 0.38 4.52
C LYS A 123 -15.93 -0.77 4.29
N VAL A 124 -15.43 -1.33 5.39
CA VAL A 124 -14.63 -2.57 5.38
C VAL A 124 -15.56 -3.78 5.43
N ILE A 125 -15.35 -4.72 4.52
CA ILE A 125 -16.04 -6.00 4.43
C ILE A 125 -14.98 -7.09 4.53
N PRO A 126 -14.69 -7.58 5.74
CA PRO A 126 -13.65 -8.58 5.92
C PRO A 126 -14.10 -9.95 5.46
N TYR A 127 -13.14 -10.76 5.00
CA TYR A 127 -13.38 -12.14 4.58
C TYR A 127 -14.51 -12.25 3.54
N TYR A 128 -14.59 -11.28 2.63
CA TYR A 128 -15.53 -11.29 1.52
C TYR A 128 -15.42 -12.61 0.76
N PHE A 129 -14.19 -13.04 0.51
CA PHE A 129 -13.86 -14.44 0.29
C PHE A 129 -12.85 -14.88 1.35
N LYS A 130 -13.14 -15.96 2.06
CA LYS A 130 -12.24 -16.56 3.05
C LYS A 130 -11.59 -17.81 2.47
N ALA A 131 -10.27 -17.93 2.60
CA ALA A 131 -9.57 -19.12 2.18
C ALA A 131 -9.91 -20.33 3.06
N LYS A 132 -10.03 -21.49 2.42
CA LYS A 132 -10.30 -22.78 3.06
C LYS A 132 -9.08 -23.39 3.74
N GLY A 133 -7.87 -22.98 3.35
CA GLY A 133 -6.63 -23.47 3.93
C GLY A 133 -6.57 -23.26 5.44
N ILE A 134 -5.97 -24.22 6.13
CA ILE A 134 -5.59 -24.10 7.54
C ILE A 134 -4.09 -23.86 7.55
N PHE A 135 -3.66 -22.83 8.28
CA PHE A 135 -2.28 -22.38 8.29
C PHE A 135 -1.72 -22.47 9.71
N ASP A 136 -0.48 -22.91 9.82
CA ASP A 136 0.25 -22.89 11.08
C ASP A 136 0.45 -21.45 11.54
N LYS A 137 0.40 -21.22 12.86
CA LYS A 137 0.53 -19.89 13.45
C LYS A 137 1.90 -19.25 13.20
N GLU A 138 2.95 -20.05 13.10
CA GLU A 138 4.30 -19.57 12.81
C GLU A 138 4.59 -19.41 11.31
N GLU A 139 3.65 -19.75 10.41
CA GLU A 139 3.80 -19.37 9.00
C GLU A 139 3.66 -17.85 8.78
N VAL A 140 4.26 -17.35 7.71
CA VAL A 140 4.18 -15.94 7.35
C VAL A 140 2.99 -15.71 6.42
N THR A 141 2.04 -14.84 6.80
CA THR A 141 0.98 -14.38 5.90
C THR A 141 1.50 -13.23 5.04
N ILE A 142 1.39 -13.29 3.72
CA ILE A 142 1.61 -12.08 2.91
C ILE A 142 0.43 -11.13 3.13
N THR A 143 0.71 -9.90 3.56
CA THR A 143 -0.27 -8.81 3.52
C THR A 143 0.03 -7.92 2.34
N THR A 144 -0.97 -7.72 1.49
CA THR A 144 -0.86 -6.87 0.30
C THR A 144 -2.15 -6.08 0.07
N LEU A 145 -2.09 -5.06 -0.77
CA LEU A 145 -3.24 -4.25 -1.18
C LEU A 145 -3.27 -4.17 -2.69
N ILE A 146 -4.47 -4.26 -3.27
CA ILE A 146 -4.64 -4.27 -4.73
C ILE A 146 -5.88 -3.48 -5.15
N THR A 147 -5.84 -3.08 -6.41
CA THR A 147 -6.95 -2.55 -7.21
C THR A 147 -7.16 -3.46 -8.43
N GLU A 148 -8.28 -3.32 -9.13
CA GLU A 148 -8.67 -4.21 -10.24
C GLU A 148 -7.57 -4.39 -11.30
N ASN A 149 -6.85 -3.32 -11.64
CA ASN A 149 -5.74 -3.36 -12.61
C ASN A 149 -4.53 -4.24 -12.19
N ARG A 150 -4.52 -4.77 -10.96
CA ARG A 150 -3.46 -5.65 -10.43
C ARG A 150 -3.87 -7.12 -10.33
N PHE A 151 -5.07 -7.49 -10.79
CA PHE A 151 -5.57 -8.86 -10.67
C PHE A 151 -4.68 -9.91 -11.36
N GLU A 152 -4.12 -9.61 -12.53
CA GLU A 152 -3.24 -10.54 -13.24
C GLU A 152 -1.91 -10.78 -12.51
N VAL A 153 -1.26 -9.73 -12.03
CA VAL A 153 -0.02 -9.86 -11.24
C VAL A 153 -0.29 -10.52 -9.89
N PHE A 154 -1.46 -10.28 -9.29
CA PHE A 154 -1.88 -10.95 -8.07
C PHE A 154 -2.02 -12.46 -8.24
N LYS A 155 -2.59 -12.95 -9.35
CA LYS A 155 -2.62 -14.39 -9.66
C LYS A 155 -1.21 -14.98 -9.72
N LYS A 156 -0.24 -14.27 -10.29
CA LYS A 156 1.17 -14.71 -10.32
C LYS A 156 1.75 -14.82 -8.90
N LEU A 157 1.48 -13.84 -8.03
CA LEU A 157 1.92 -13.87 -6.63
C LEU A 157 1.35 -15.10 -5.89
N VAL A 158 0.05 -15.38 -6.06
CA VAL A 158 -0.62 -16.52 -5.40
C VAL A 158 -0.04 -17.86 -5.88
N ARG A 159 0.20 -18.00 -7.20
CA ARG A 159 0.82 -19.18 -7.81
C ARG A 159 2.25 -19.42 -7.32
N ASN A 160 3.00 -18.34 -7.11
CA ASN A 160 4.37 -18.37 -6.61
C ASN A 160 4.41 -18.73 -5.12
N TYR A 161 3.68 -17.99 -4.27
CA TYR A 161 3.82 -18.11 -2.83
C TYR A 161 3.22 -19.40 -2.24
N ARG A 162 2.04 -19.80 -2.71
CA ARG A 162 1.30 -20.99 -2.24
C ARG A 162 1.23 -21.13 -0.70
N GLY A 163 1.13 -20.00 0.00
CA GLY A 163 1.00 -19.90 1.45
C GLY A 163 -0.08 -18.86 1.81
N PRO A 164 -0.32 -18.59 3.10
CA PRO A 164 -1.38 -17.67 3.51
C PRO A 164 -1.18 -16.26 2.96
N ILE A 165 -2.23 -15.68 2.38
CA ILE A 165 -2.25 -14.29 1.92
C ILE A 165 -3.50 -13.62 2.49
N SER A 166 -3.35 -12.42 3.04
CA SER A 166 -4.46 -11.53 3.36
C SER A 166 -4.34 -10.29 2.47
N VAL A 167 -5.37 -10.03 1.67
CA VAL A 167 -5.38 -8.93 0.71
C VAL A 167 -6.51 -7.96 0.95
N SER A 168 -6.18 -6.67 0.98
CA SER A 168 -7.16 -5.60 0.92
C SER A 168 -7.43 -5.20 -0.53
N ILE A 169 -8.70 -5.16 -0.90
CA ILE A 169 -9.15 -4.86 -2.27
C ILE A 169 -9.99 -3.60 -2.20
N TRP A 170 -9.49 -2.52 -2.81
CA TRP A 170 -10.22 -1.27 -2.87
C TRP A 170 -11.24 -1.31 -4.01
N ILE A 171 -12.48 -0.95 -3.68
CA ILE A 171 -13.57 -0.75 -4.63
C ILE A 171 -14.10 0.67 -4.42
N LYS A 172 -14.15 1.44 -5.50
CA LYS A 172 -14.68 2.81 -5.45
C LYS A 172 -16.18 2.79 -5.21
N ASP A 173 -16.67 3.62 -4.29
CA ASP A 173 -18.10 3.85 -4.08
C ASP A 173 -18.63 4.88 -5.09
N ASP A 174 -18.76 4.45 -6.33
CA ASP A 174 -19.34 5.21 -7.44
C ASP A 174 -20.39 4.38 -8.21
N GLU A 175 -20.84 4.88 -9.37
CA GLU A 175 -21.81 4.21 -10.23
C GLU A 175 -21.28 2.91 -10.89
N PHE A 176 -19.96 2.69 -10.89
CA PHE A 176 -19.31 1.50 -11.44
C PHE A 176 -18.99 0.45 -10.37
N LYS A 177 -19.31 0.69 -9.11
CA LYS A 177 -19.08 -0.22 -7.98
C LYS A 177 -19.47 -1.68 -8.28
N ASP A 178 -20.65 -1.91 -8.85
CA ASP A 178 -21.14 -3.27 -9.12
C ASP A 178 -20.29 -3.98 -10.18
N LYS A 179 -19.74 -3.25 -11.15
CA LYS A 179 -18.78 -3.79 -12.12
C LYS A 179 -17.48 -4.20 -11.47
N HIS A 180 -16.97 -3.40 -10.51
CA HIS A 180 -15.77 -3.76 -9.75
C HIS A 180 -15.99 -5.01 -8.88
N PHE A 181 -17.18 -5.16 -8.29
CA PHE A 181 -17.55 -6.40 -7.60
C PHE A 181 -17.63 -7.59 -8.55
N GLN A 182 -18.20 -7.43 -9.75
CA GLN A 182 -18.24 -8.50 -10.74
C GLN A 182 -16.82 -8.93 -11.15
N ALA A 183 -15.92 -7.97 -11.43
CA ALA A 183 -14.53 -8.26 -11.75
C ALA A 183 -13.81 -9.03 -10.61
N LEU A 184 -14.11 -8.71 -9.35
CA LEU A 184 -13.59 -9.44 -8.20
C LEU A 184 -14.09 -10.90 -8.14
N HIS A 185 -15.37 -11.15 -8.45
CA HIS A 185 -15.88 -12.51 -8.55
C HIS A 185 -15.23 -13.28 -9.69
N ASP A 186 -15.09 -12.64 -10.87
CA ASP A 186 -14.44 -13.26 -12.03
C ASP A 186 -12.98 -13.64 -11.71
N LEU A 187 -12.25 -12.77 -10.99
CA LEU A 187 -10.92 -13.10 -10.46
C LEU A 187 -10.97 -14.35 -9.57
N TYR A 188 -11.83 -14.36 -8.56
CA TYR A 188 -11.96 -15.44 -7.59
C TYR A 188 -12.32 -16.79 -8.25
N GLU A 189 -13.20 -16.75 -9.24
CA GLU A 189 -13.60 -17.93 -10.01
C GLU A 189 -12.49 -18.43 -10.93
N SER A 190 -11.72 -17.51 -11.55
CA SER A 190 -10.68 -17.83 -12.52
C SER A 190 -9.42 -18.50 -11.96
N GLU A 191 -9.17 -18.40 -10.65
CA GLU A 191 -7.95 -18.93 -10.02
C GLU A 191 -8.27 -19.77 -8.77
N PRO A 192 -8.28 -21.11 -8.88
CA PRO A 192 -8.59 -22.00 -7.76
C PRO A 192 -7.68 -21.81 -6.53
N LEU A 193 -6.42 -21.40 -6.73
CA LEU A 193 -5.49 -21.18 -5.61
C LEU A 193 -5.92 -20.04 -4.69
N LEU A 194 -6.74 -19.10 -5.17
CA LEU A 194 -7.32 -18.04 -4.33
C LEU A 194 -8.16 -18.64 -3.20
N ARG A 195 -8.99 -19.63 -3.51
CA ARG A 195 -9.86 -20.32 -2.54
C ARG A 195 -9.06 -21.07 -1.47
N GLN A 196 -7.86 -21.52 -1.84
CA GLN A 196 -7.01 -22.28 -0.95
C GLN A 196 -6.21 -21.37 -0.01
N TYR A 197 -5.69 -20.26 -0.53
CA TYR A 197 -4.61 -19.52 0.13
C TYR A 197 -4.95 -18.07 0.53
N VAL A 198 -5.97 -17.46 -0.07
CA VAL A 198 -6.23 -16.02 0.04
C VAL A 198 -7.48 -15.69 0.86
N ASP A 199 -7.30 -14.88 1.90
CA ASP A 199 -8.38 -14.14 2.55
C ASP A 199 -8.50 -12.75 1.89
N MET A 200 -9.67 -12.44 1.31
CA MET A 200 -9.94 -11.19 0.62
C MET A 200 -10.83 -10.28 1.47
N HIS A 201 -10.37 -9.05 1.68
CA HIS A 201 -11.05 -8.02 2.46
C HIS A 201 -11.38 -6.85 1.54
N VAL A 202 -12.65 -6.55 1.34
CA VAL A 202 -13.07 -5.46 0.47
C VAL A 202 -13.16 -4.17 1.27
N VAL A 203 -12.58 -3.08 0.74
CA VAL A 203 -12.72 -1.73 1.27
C VAL A 203 -13.49 -0.92 0.23
N VAL A 204 -14.77 -0.66 0.50
CA VAL A 204 -15.63 0.19 -0.34
C VAL A 204 -15.47 1.63 0.12
N ASP A 205 -14.95 2.49 -0.75
CA ASP A 205 -14.49 3.82 -0.36
C ASP A 205 -14.67 4.86 -1.46
N ARG A 206 -14.90 6.12 -1.08
CA ARG A 206 -14.94 7.26 -2.02
C ARG A 206 -13.58 7.92 -2.19
N PHE A 207 -12.68 7.71 -1.22
CA PHE A 207 -11.35 8.30 -1.23
C PHE A 207 -10.37 7.36 -1.91
N ASP A 208 -9.59 7.93 -2.82
CA ASP A 208 -8.47 7.22 -3.44
C ASP A 208 -7.27 7.19 -2.46
N PHE A 209 -6.48 6.13 -2.50
CA PHE A 209 -5.15 6.04 -1.85
C PHE A 209 -5.12 6.17 -0.31
N GLN A 210 -6.08 5.58 0.42
CA GLN A 210 -5.96 5.38 1.88
C GLN A 210 -5.04 4.19 2.23
N LEU A 211 -3.82 4.18 1.68
CA LEU A 211 -2.95 2.99 1.62
C LEU A 211 -2.61 2.41 3.00
N ASN A 212 -2.41 3.25 4.03
CA ASN A 212 -2.13 2.75 5.39
C ASN A 212 -3.36 2.09 6.03
N MET A 213 -4.56 2.61 5.81
CA MET A 213 -5.80 1.95 6.22
C MET A 213 -5.94 0.58 5.55
N TRP A 214 -5.66 0.49 4.25
CA TRP A 214 -5.73 -0.79 3.52
C TRP A 214 -4.67 -1.80 4.02
N ARG A 215 -3.46 -1.33 4.37
CA ARG A 215 -2.43 -2.18 5.03
C ARG A 215 -2.92 -2.70 6.37
N ASN A 216 -3.51 -1.82 7.20
CA ASN A 216 -4.04 -2.19 8.50
C ASN A 216 -5.19 -3.20 8.38
N VAL A 217 -6.09 -3.06 7.39
CA VAL A 217 -7.16 -4.05 7.11
C VAL A 217 -6.57 -5.43 6.81
N ALA A 218 -5.62 -5.54 5.87
CA ALA A 218 -5.00 -6.82 5.53
C ALA A 218 -4.28 -7.43 6.75
N ARG A 219 -3.53 -6.61 7.49
CA ARG A 219 -2.84 -7.07 8.69
C ARG A 219 -3.79 -7.53 9.79
N LEU A 220 -4.86 -6.78 10.05
CA LEU A 220 -5.83 -7.07 11.12
C LEU A 220 -6.41 -8.48 10.97
N PHE A 221 -6.74 -8.85 9.73
CA PHE A 221 -7.37 -10.12 9.42
C PHE A 221 -6.42 -11.23 8.97
N ALA A 222 -5.11 -10.97 8.91
CA ALA A 222 -4.10 -12.01 8.74
C ALA A 222 -4.23 -13.07 9.84
N ARG A 223 -4.18 -14.35 9.45
CA ARG A 223 -4.50 -15.49 10.34
C ARG A 223 -3.32 -16.03 11.13
N THR A 224 -2.09 -15.76 10.70
CA THR A 224 -0.86 -16.21 11.35
C THR A 224 -0.25 -15.11 12.20
N ASP A 225 0.76 -15.47 13.00
CA ASP A 225 1.37 -14.57 13.98
C ASP A 225 2.43 -13.65 13.34
N TYR A 226 2.85 -13.95 12.11
CA TYR A 226 3.82 -13.17 11.34
C TYR A 226 3.24 -12.77 9.99
N PHE A 227 3.52 -11.55 9.55
CA PHE A 227 3.07 -11.06 8.26
C PHE A 227 4.21 -10.41 7.47
N LEU A 228 4.25 -10.66 6.16
CA LEU A 228 5.12 -9.97 5.21
C LEU A 228 4.34 -8.80 4.59
N LEU A 229 4.78 -7.57 4.87
CA LEU A 229 4.28 -6.38 4.18
C LEU A 229 4.86 -6.33 2.76
N LEU A 230 4.06 -6.69 1.75
CA LEU A 230 4.49 -6.85 0.35
C LEU A 230 3.62 -6.06 -0.63
N ASP A 231 4.26 -5.33 -1.54
CA ASP A 231 3.56 -4.76 -2.69
C ASP A 231 3.35 -5.84 -3.75
N VAL A 232 2.17 -5.89 -4.35
CA VAL A 232 1.76 -6.98 -5.26
C VAL A 232 2.68 -7.18 -6.47
N ASP A 233 3.39 -6.12 -6.88
CA ASP A 233 4.27 -6.12 -8.04
C ASP A 233 5.62 -6.82 -7.77
N PHE A 234 5.87 -7.32 -6.56
CA PHE A 234 7.12 -8.03 -6.24
C PHE A 234 6.97 -9.54 -6.36
N HIS A 235 7.96 -10.15 -7.00
CA HIS A 235 8.12 -11.60 -7.06
C HIS A 235 9.06 -12.07 -5.95
N ILE A 236 8.64 -13.09 -5.20
CA ILE A 236 9.50 -13.79 -4.23
C ILE A 236 10.36 -14.77 -5.02
N CYS A 237 11.67 -14.53 -5.10
CA CYS A 237 12.57 -15.30 -5.95
C CYS A 237 13.16 -16.56 -5.29
N SER A 238 12.85 -16.79 -4.02
CA SER A 238 13.45 -17.81 -3.16
C SER A 238 12.38 -18.67 -2.51
N ASP A 239 12.75 -19.84 -1.97
CA ASP A 239 11.84 -20.66 -1.17
C ASP A 239 11.75 -20.13 0.28
N LEU A 240 11.24 -18.90 0.41
CA LEU A 240 11.16 -18.16 1.67
C LEU A 240 10.53 -18.99 2.80
N ARG A 241 9.47 -19.74 2.49
CA ARG A 241 8.72 -20.52 3.49
C ARG A 241 9.58 -21.64 4.06
N THR A 242 10.27 -22.38 3.21
CA THR A 242 11.19 -23.45 3.64
C THR A 242 12.38 -22.84 4.38
N HIS A 243 13.01 -21.80 3.84
CA HIS A 243 14.17 -21.16 4.47
C HIS A 243 13.86 -20.61 5.87
N LEU A 244 12.69 -20.00 6.09
CA LEU A 244 12.29 -19.53 7.42
C LEU A 244 12.05 -20.70 8.39
N ARG A 245 11.34 -21.74 7.96
CA ARG A 245 11.07 -22.93 8.78
C ARG A 245 12.35 -23.63 9.22
N GLU A 246 13.34 -23.67 8.33
CA GLU A 246 14.63 -24.33 8.58
C GLU A 246 15.66 -23.42 9.27
N ASN A 247 15.34 -22.14 9.51
CA ASN A 247 16.23 -21.17 10.14
C ASN A 247 15.74 -20.81 11.56
N PRO A 248 16.16 -21.56 12.60
CA PRO A 248 15.70 -21.31 13.97
C PRO A 248 16.09 -19.93 14.50
N TYR A 249 17.22 -19.38 14.04
CA TYR A 249 17.66 -18.04 14.44
C TYR A 249 16.74 -16.94 13.87
N ALA A 250 16.33 -17.05 12.60
CA ALA A 250 15.37 -16.11 12.00
C ALA A 250 14.03 -16.14 12.75
N MET A 251 13.53 -17.34 13.07
CA MET A 251 12.27 -17.48 13.82
C MET A 251 12.40 -16.97 15.26
N GLU A 252 13.55 -17.13 15.91
CA GLU A 252 13.79 -16.56 17.24
C GLU A 252 13.75 -15.04 17.23
N LEU A 253 14.38 -14.39 16.23
CA LEU A 253 14.28 -12.94 16.04
C LEU A 253 12.82 -12.49 15.92
N LEU A 254 12.02 -13.19 15.12
CA LEU A 254 10.58 -12.89 14.96
C LEU A 254 9.79 -13.07 16.27
N ARG A 255 10.05 -14.16 17.02
CA ARG A 255 9.39 -14.42 18.32
C ARG A 255 9.68 -13.30 19.33
N GLN A 256 10.92 -12.80 19.33
CA GLN A 256 11.38 -11.66 20.13
C GLN A 256 10.84 -10.31 19.65
N GLY A 257 10.12 -10.26 18.52
CA GLY A 257 9.51 -9.05 17.99
C GLY A 257 10.42 -8.24 17.05
N SER A 258 11.54 -8.79 16.61
CA SER A 258 12.37 -8.18 15.56
C SER A 258 11.74 -8.36 14.18
N ALA A 259 12.17 -7.52 13.24
CA ALA A 259 11.72 -7.52 11.86
C ALA A 259 12.74 -8.19 10.93
N LEU A 260 12.28 -8.99 9.96
CA LEU A 260 13.14 -9.60 8.94
C LEU A 260 12.89 -8.97 7.57
N ILE A 261 13.92 -8.38 6.96
CA ILE A 261 13.87 -7.70 5.67
C ILE A 261 14.25 -8.65 4.54
N LEU A 262 13.48 -8.60 3.46
CA LEU A 262 13.86 -9.14 2.16
C LEU A 262 14.42 -8.00 1.28
N PRO A 263 15.68 -8.05 0.85
CA PRO A 263 16.23 -7.11 -0.11
C PRO A 263 15.45 -7.12 -1.43
N ALA A 264 15.24 -5.95 -1.99
CA ALA A 264 14.51 -5.75 -3.23
C ALA A 264 15.42 -5.32 -4.37
N PHE A 265 15.17 -5.84 -5.56
CA PHE A 265 15.91 -5.53 -6.77
C PHE A 265 14.96 -5.16 -7.92
N GLU A 266 15.50 -4.48 -8.93
CA GLU A 266 14.84 -4.23 -10.21
C GLU A 266 15.83 -4.45 -11.36
N TYR A 267 15.28 -4.81 -12.52
CA TYR A 267 16.05 -4.83 -13.76
C TYR A 267 16.34 -3.40 -14.22
N THR A 268 17.53 -3.20 -14.77
CA THR A 268 17.94 -1.90 -15.31
C THR A 268 17.21 -1.55 -16.61
N HIS A 269 16.73 -2.57 -17.33
CA HIS A 269 15.85 -2.45 -18.49
C HIS A 269 14.50 -3.08 -18.17
N GLU A 270 13.41 -2.34 -18.34
CA GLU A 270 12.06 -2.79 -17.98
C GLU A 270 11.63 -4.07 -18.70
N GLU A 271 12.06 -4.25 -19.96
CA GLU A 271 11.73 -5.46 -20.74
C GLU A 271 12.25 -6.75 -20.07
N ASP A 272 13.44 -6.70 -19.48
CA ASP A 272 14.03 -7.85 -18.77
C ASP A 272 13.26 -8.17 -17.47
N GLY A 273 12.52 -7.21 -16.92
CA GLY A 273 11.77 -7.33 -15.67
C GLY A 273 10.30 -7.74 -15.83
N LYS A 274 9.79 -7.95 -17.06
CA LYS A 274 8.37 -8.27 -17.29
C LYS A 274 7.99 -9.71 -16.97
N ASP A 275 8.87 -10.67 -17.32
CA ASP A 275 8.60 -12.09 -17.11
C ASP A 275 9.28 -12.62 -15.85
N SER A 276 8.50 -12.68 -14.77
CA SER A 276 8.95 -13.20 -13.49
C SER A 276 9.43 -14.65 -13.52
N ALA A 277 9.06 -15.44 -14.54
CA ALA A 277 9.55 -16.82 -14.68
C ALA A 277 11.05 -16.88 -15.01
N THR A 278 11.63 -15.79 -15.51
CA THR A 278 13.06 -15.69 -15.86
C THR A 278 13.93 -15.18 -14.70
N PHE A 279 13.31 -14.80 -13.58
CA PHE A 279 14.02 -14.17 -12.47
C PHE A 279 15.01 -15.15 -11.82
N PRO A 280 16.21 -14.69 -11.44
CA PRO A 280 17.19 -15.55 -10.79
C PRO A 280 16.66 -16.05 -9.44
N THR A 281 16.64 -17.37 -9.25
CA THR A 281 16.23 -18.00 -7.99
C THR A 281 17.40 -18.33 -7.04
N VAL A 282 18.62 -18.03 -7.48
CA VAL A 282 19.85 -18.25 -6.73
C VAL A 282 20.60 -16.93 -6.61
N LYS A 283 21.01 -16.57 -5.40
CA LYS A 283 21.76 -15.34 -5.07
C LYS A 283 22.99 -15.12 -5.95
N LYS A 284 23.76 -16.18 -6.25
CA LYS A 284 24.93 -16.07 -7.14
C LYS A 284 24.57 -15.53 -8.53
N ASN A 285 23.39 -15.84 -9.06
CA ASN A 285 22.92 -15.33 -10.34
C ASN A 285 22.50 -13.85 -10.22
N VAL A 286 21.92 -13.44 -9.09
CA VAL A 286 21.67 -12.03 -8.77
C VAL A 286 22.98 -11.24 -8.79
N GLU A 287 24.02 -11.71 -8.10
CA GLU A 287 25.34 -11.07 -8.08
C GLU A 287 25.96 -10.93 -9.48
N GLN A 288 25.81 -11.96 -10.33
CA GLN A 288 26.25 -11.90 -11.72
C GLN A 288 25.50 -10.84 -12.52
N LEU A 289 24.17 -10.77 -12.38
CA LEU A 289 23.36 -9.76 -13.07
C LEU A 289 23.69 -8.34 -12.58
N VAL A 290 23.97 -8.16 -11.29
CA VAL A 290 24.41 -6.87 -10.71
C VAL A 290 25.79 -6.49 -11.26
N LYS A 291 26.75 -7.42 -11.30
CA LYS A 291 28.08 -7.19 -11.90
C LYS A 291 27.98 -6.79 -13.38
N ASN A 292 27.03 -7.39 -14.10
CA ASN A 292 26.76 -7.11 -15.51
C ASN A 292 25.85 -5.89 -15.72
N LYS A 293 25.50 -5.14 -14.66
CA LYS A 293 24.62 -3.95 -14.71
C LYS A 293 23.23 -4.21 -15.30
N ARG A 294 22.74 -5.44 -15.20
CA ARG A 294 21.40 -5.85 -15.64
C ARG A 294 20.36 -5.81 -14.51
N LEU A 295 20.83 -5.86 -13.27
CA LEU A 295 19.99 -5.78 -12.08
C LEU A 295 20.61 -4.77 -11.10
N MET A 296 19.78 -4.05 -10.36
CA MET A 296 20.22 -3.11 -9.32
C MET A 296 19.31 -3.20 -8.09
N ALA A 297 19.76 -2.64 -6.98
CA ALA A 297 18.91 -2.44 -5.82
C ALA A 297 17.69 -1.59 -6.20
N PHE A 298 16.50 -1.98 -5.74
CA PHE A 298 15.24 -1.34 -6.11
C PHE A 298 15.28 0.17 -5.87
N HIS A 299 14.91 0.94 -6.89
CA HIS A 299 14.95 2.40 -6.94
C HIS A 299 16.31 3.05 -6.64
N SER A 300 17.42 2.31 -6.54
CA SER A 300 18.71 2.88 -6.09
C SER A 300 19.25 3.98 -7.01
N ALA A 301 18.90 3.96 -8.30
CA ALA A 301 19.30 5.01 -9.25
C ALA A 301 18.55 6.34 -9.07
N LYS A 302 17.34 6.32 -8.48
CA LYS A 302 16.45 7.50 -8.36
C LYS A 302 16.17 7.91 -6.92
N PHE A 303 16.23 6.96 -5.98
CA PHE A 303 15.82 7.13 -4.59
C PHE A 303 16.56 6.15 -3.66
N GLU A 304 17.89 6.30 -3.57
CA GLU A 304 18.74 5.50 -2.67
C GLU A 304 18.22 5.43 -1.23
N PRO A 305 17.71 6.52 -0.59
CA PRO A 305 17.25 6.46 0.79
C PRO A 305 16.10 5.47 1.03
N GLY A 306 15.36 5.11 -0.03
CA GLY A 306 14.25 4.16 0.03
C GLY A 306 14.68 2.73 0.37
N HIS A 307 15.87 2.31 -0.05
CA HIS A 307 16.33 0.93 0.15
C HIS A 307 17.78 0.80 0.64
N GLY A 308 18.55 1.88 0.65
CA GLY A 308 19.99 1.91 0.95
C GLY A 308 20.36 1.37 2.34
N ALA A 309 19.49 1.55 3.35
CA ALA A 309 19.71 1.03 4.70
C ALA A 309 19.81 -0.51 4.76
N THR A 310 19.37 -1.22 3.71
CA THR A 310 19.59 -2.65 3.54
C THR A 310 21.08 -3.01 3.46
N ASN A 311 21.96 -2.09 3.04
CA ASN A 311 23.39 -2.33 2.83
C ASN A 311 23.67 -3.50 1.86
N TYR A 312 23.33 -3.28 0.59
CA TYR A 312 23.50 -4.28 -0.47
C TYR A 312 24.95 -4.78 -0.62
N SER A 313 25.96 -3.92 -0.42
CA SER A 313 27.37 -4.34 -0.42
C SER A 313 27.65 -5.43 0.62
N ARG A 314 27.07 -5.31 1.82
CA ARG A 314 27.13 -6.37 2.85
C ARG A 314 26.29 -7.58 2.46
N TRP A 315 25.11 -7.38 1.88
CA TRP A 315 24.26 -8.49 1.44
C TRP A 315 24.97 -9.41 0.44
N TYR A 316 25.65 -8.87 -0.57
CA TYR A 316 26.41 -9.65 -1.54
C TYR A 316 27.59 -10.43 -0.91
N ALA A 317 28.10 -9.98 0.24
CA ALA A 317 29.29 -10.55 0.88
C ALA A 317 28.96 -11.47 2.07
N SER A 318 27.70 -11.64 2.43
CA SER A 318 27.30 -12.31 3.67
C SER A 318 26.26 -13.39 3.44
N ASP A 319 26.46 -14.55 4.05
CA ASP A 319 25.49 -15.64 4.13
C ASP A 319 24.76 -15.68 5.48
N GLU A 320 25.01 -14.69 6.34
CA GLU A 320 24.49 -14.57 7.70
C GLU A 320 23.47 -13.43 7.80
N ILE A 321 22.47 -13.61 8.67
CA ILE A 321 21.50 -12.55 8.98
C ILE A 321 22.23 -11.40 9.68
N TYR A 322 21.94 -10.16 9.30
CA TYR A 322 22.58 -9.00 9.92
C TYR A 322 21.62 -7.86 10.23
N LYS A 323 21.90 -7.19 11.35
CA LYS A 323 21.14 -6.03 11.81
C LYS A 323 21.41 -4.80 10.93
N VAL A 324 20.35 -4.04 10.65
CA VAL A 324 20.41 -2.69 10.08
C VAL A 324 20.87 -1.73 11.18
N THR A 325 22.02 -1.10 10.99
CA THR A 325 22.62 -0.18 11.99
C THR A 325 22.52 1.30 11.62
N LYS A 326 22.08 1.61 10.39
CA LYS A 326 21.96 2.96 9.84
C LYS A 326 20.58 3.15 9.21
N PHE A 327 19.54 3.09 10.02
CA PHE A 327 18.16 3.29 9.55
C PHE A 327 17.99 4.71 8.99
N ASN A 328 17.22 4.84 7.92
CA ASN A 328 16.84 6.12 7.30
C ASN A 328 15.31 6.27 7.41
N TYR A 329 14.79 7.43 7.79
CA TYR A 329 13.34 7.65 7.90
C TYR A 329 12.58 7.48 6.57
N LYS A 330 13.28 7.49 5.43
CA LYS A 330 12.75 7.20 4.09
C LYS A 330 12.79 5.72 3.73
N TYR A 331 13.33 4.85 4.59
CA TYR A 331 13.54 3.45 4.29
C TYR A 331 12.20 2.69 4.18
N GLU A 332 11.98 2.05 3.04
CA GLU A 332 10.75 1.36 2.65
C GLU A 332 10.97 -0.14 2.34
N PRO A 333 11.61 -0.93 3.22
CA PRO A 333 11.86 -2.34 2.96
C PRO A 333 10.58 -3.16 2.83
N TYR A 334 10.71 -4.35 2.26
CA TYR A 334 9.71 -5.40 2.39
C TYR A 334 10.11 -6.26 3.58
N VAL A 335 9.19 -6.40 4.54
CA VAL A 335 9.55 -6.80 5.89
C VAL A 335 8.53 -7.76 6.48
N ILE A 336 9.03 -8.81 7.11
CA ILE A 336 8.28 -9.75 7.94
C ILE A 336 8.30 -9.24 9.37
N LEU A 337 7.11 -9.12 9.94
CA LEU A 337 6.88 -8.56 11.27
C LEU A 337 5.99 -9.49 12.08
N LYS A 338 6.12 -9.44 13.40
CA LYS A 338 5.13 -10.01 14.32
C LYS A 338 3.84 -9.20 14.24
N LYS A 339 2.70 -9.89 14.12
CA LYS A 339 1.38 -9.26 14.03
C LYS A 339 1.02 -8.52 15.32
N GLU A 340 1.11 -9.21 16.45
CA GLU A 340 0.80 -8.64 17.76
C GLU A 340 2.02 -7.93 18.37
N GLY A 341 1.80 -6.76 18.96
CA GLY A 341 2.85 -5.94 19.58
C GLY A 341 3.57 -4.96 18.65
N THR A 342 3.42 -5.09 17.32
CA THR A 342 3.96 -4.11 16.35
C THR A 342 3.03 -2.91 16.24
N PRO A 343 3.52 -1.65 16.19
CA PRO A 343 2.68 -0.47 15.93
C PRO A 343 1.87 -0.58 14.62
N TRP A 344 0.68 0.00 14.58
CA TRP A 344 -0.15 0.08 13.36
C TRP A 344 0.34 1.20 12.44
N CYS A 345 0.08 1.11 11.14
CA CYS A 345 0.41 2.22 10.25
C CYS A 345 -0.57 3.37 10.50
N ASP A 346 -0.07 4.59 10.74
CA ASP A 346 -0.94 5.76 10.93
C ASP A 346 -1.76 6.07 9.66
N GLU A 347 -3.08 5.97 9.79
CA GLU A 347 -4.07 6.06 8.71
C GLU A 347 -4.24 7.49 8.18
N ARG A 348 -3.70 8.49 8.90
CA ARG A 348 -3.72 9.89 8.46
C ARG A 348 -2.77 10.14 7.29
N PHE A 349 -1.79 9.25 7.06
CA PHE A 349 -0.92 9.30 5.89
C PHE A 349 -1.63 8.68 4.67
N VAL A 350 -2.33 9.54 3.92
CA VAL A 350 -3.04 9.21 2.69
C VAL A 350 -2.27 9.69 1.45
N GLY A 351 -2.68 9.24 0.26
CA GLY A 351 -2.04 9.63 -1.00
C GLY A 351 -0.82 8.78 -1.36
N TYR A 352 -0.09 9.20 -2.39
CA TYR A 352 1.07 8.48 -2.91
C TYR A 352 2.38 8.99 -2.30
N GLY A 353 3.28 8.05 -1.97
CA GLY A 353 4.60 8.35 -1.40
C GLY A 353 4.61 8.52 0.12
N ALA A 354 5.76 8.20 0.72
CA ALA A 354 6.11 8.37 2.14
C ALA A 354 5.21 7.69 3.21
N ASN A 355 4.02 7.20 2.87
CA ASN A 355 3.10 6.54 3.80
C ASN A 355 3.68 5.22 4.37
N LYS A 356 4.34 4.42 3.52
CA LYS A 356 5.02 3.18 3.93
C LYS A 356 6.27 3.51 4.74
N ALA A 357 7.07 4.49 4.30
CA ALA A 357 8.23 4.98 5.03
C ALA A 357 7.86 5.44 6.45
N ALA A 358 6.80 6.24 6.60
CA ALA A 358 6.30 6.69 7.89
C ALA A 358 5.90 5.52 8.79
N CYS A 359 5.13 4.56 8.26
CA CYS A 359 4.73 3.37 9.01
C CYS A 359 5.93 2.54 9.49
N LEU A 360 6.90 2.28 8.61
CA LEU A 360 8.08 1.47 8.95
C LEU A 360 9.05 2.22 9.87
N TYR A 361 9.14 3.54 9.74
CA TYR A 361 9.91 4.37 10.66
C TYR A 361 9.29 4.37 12.06
N GLU A 362 7.96 4.48 12.18
CA GLU A 362 7.25 4.40 13.47
C GLU A 362 7.49 3.04 14.16
N ILE A 363 7.43 1.95 13.40
CA ILE A 363 7.74 0.62 13.91
C ILE A 363 9.19 0.55 14.41
N TYR A 364 10.16 1.04 13.63
CA TYR A 364 11.57 1.06 14.04
C TYR A 364 11.80 1.85 15.35
N ILE A 365 11.27 3.08 15.44
CA ILE A 365 11.48 3.92 16.64
C ILE A 365 10.71 3.43 17.87
N SER A 366 9.76 2.50 17.71
CA SER A 366 9.11 1.81 18.84
C SER A 366 10.01 0.78 19.54
N GLY A 367 11.22 0.54 19.00
CA GLY A 367 12.20 -0.41 19.54
C GLY A 367 12.30 -1.73 18.78
N VAL A 368 11.63 -1.85 17.63
CA VAL A 368 11.73 -3.04 16.76
C VAL A 368 13.03 -2.97 15.95
N ASP A 369 13.91 -3.94 16.16
CA ASP A 369 15.15 -4.07 15.41
C ASP A 369 14.92 -4.73 14.05
N TYR A 370 15.61 -4.25 13.02
CA TYR A 370 15.48 -4.73 11.65
C TYR A 370 16.71 -5.54 11.26
N TYR A 371 16.49 -6.74 10.71
CA TYR A 371 17.52 -7.68 10.29
C TYR A 371 17.33 -8.10 8.83
N VAL A 372 18.39 -8.12 8.04
CA VAL A 372 18.33 -8.48 6.62
C VAL A 372 18.57 -9.98 6.44
N LEU A 373 17.69 -10.63 5.67
CA LEU A 373 17.85 -12.03 5.27
C LEU A 373 18.91 -12.14 4.16
N PRO A 374 19.91 -13.03 4.31
CA PRO A 374 21.01 -13.14 3.36
C PRO A 374 20.69 -14.00 2.13
N ARG A 375 19.64 -14.84 2.20
CA ARG A 375 19.27 -15.82 1.16
C ARG A 375 18.00 -15.46 0.41
N ASP A 376 17.07 -14.77 1.06
CA ASP A 376 15.76 -14.44 0.52
C ASP A 376 15.72 -13.01 0.00
N TYR A 377 15.15 -12.83 -1.18
CA TYR A 377 15.07 -11.54 -1.86
C TYR A 377 13.90 -11.47 -2.83
N LEU A 378 13.59 -10.24 -3.24
CA LEU A 378 12.48 -9.91 -4.12
C LEU A 378 12.98 -9.21 -5.37
N ILE A 379 12.28 -9.41 -6.49
CA ILE A 379 12.47 -8.63 -7.70
C ILE A 379 11.14 -7.98 -8.11
N HIS A 380 11.18 -6.69 -8.38
CA HIS A 380 10.04 -5.94 -8.93
C HIS A 380 9.72 -6.44 -10.34
N GLN A 381 8.47 -6.79 -10.58
CA GLN A 381 7.95 -7.12 -11.90
C GLN A 381 7.65 -5.83 -12.64
N SER A 382 8.41 -5.54 -13.69
CA SER A 382 8.21 -4.36 -14.51
C SER A 382 6.82 -4.39 -15.14
N HIS A 383 6.11 -3.28 -15.01
CA HIS A 383 4.79 -3.08 -15.56
C HIS A 383 4.71 -1.62 -16.04
N PRO A 384 3.87 -1.32 -17.04
CA PRO A 384 3.61 0.07 -17.42
C PRO A 384 3.15 0.87 -16.18
N TYR A 385 3.77 2.01 -15.93
CA TYR A 385 3.25 2.97 -14.96
C TYR A 385 2.30 3.91 -15.70
N GLU A 386 1.10 4.13 -15.16
CA GLU A 386 0.32 5.30 -15.54
C GLU A 386 1.04 6.54 -15.00
N GLU A 387 1.89 7.17 -15.83
CA GLU A 387 2.76 8.29 -15.46
C GLU A 387 2.01 9.49 -14.85
N THR A 388 0.70 9.60 -15.10
CA THR A 388 -0.15 10.70 -14.66
C THR A 388 -0.33 10.82 -13.14
N LYS A 389 0.07 9.82 -12.35
CA LYS A 389 -0.14 9.80 -10.88
C LYS A 389 1.10 10.16 -10.05
N ARG A 390 2.26 10.38 -10.66
CA ARG A 390 3.53 10.69 -9.94
C ARG A 390 3.89 12.19 -9.89
N SER A 391 3.17 13.06 -10.60
CA SER A 391 3.49 14.49 -10.73
C SER A 391 3.01 15.36 -9.56
N GLY A 392 3.26 14.94 -8.32
CA GLY A 392 2.87 15.70 -7.12
C GLY A 392 3.75 15.48 -5.89
N GLY A 393 4.96 14.95 -6.06
CA GLY A 393 5.94 14.76 -4.98
C GLY A 393 6.93 15.92 -4.87
#